data_AF-A0A7X1GSU9-F1
#
_entry.id   AF-A0A7X1GSU9-F1
#
_cell.length_a   1.000
_cell.length_b   1.000
_cell.length_c   1.000
_cell.angle_alpha   90.00
_cell.angle_beta   90.00
_cell.angle_gamma   90.00
#
_symmetry.space_group_name_H-M   'P 1'
#
loop_
_entity.id
_entity.type
_entity.pdbx_description
1 polymer ?
#
loop_
_entity_poly.entity_id
_entity_poly.type
_entity_poly.pdbx_seq_one_letter_code
_entity_poly.pdbx_strand_id
1 'polypeptide(L)'
;MAKTKKDKRRAVPSDQPLGRIGWREWLALPQLGIPAIKAKIDTGARTSALHTFSLEEFSAGGIRMVRFGIHPLQKRKDIELFCEAPVLERRRVKDSGGHSEKRYVIQTDVVLKNELWRINITLTNRDAMIFRMLLGRTAVEKRFVIDPGRSYTAGRSLAKNYPRRPGWKGKK
;
A
#
# COMPACT_ATOMS: atom_id res chain seq x y z
N MET A 1 -51.78 -8.81 27.74
CA MET A 1 -50.43 -9.06 28.28
C MET A 1 -49.39 -8.87 27.16
N ALA A 2 -48.34 -8.13 27.50
CA ALA A 2 -47.15 -7.66 26.76
C ALA A 2 -46.91 -8.07 25.28
N LYS A 3 -46.83 -7.07 24.39
CA LYS A 3 -46.08 -7.14 23.11
C LYS A 3 -44.66 -6.62 23.35
N THR A 4 -43.66 -7.49 23.27
CA THR A 4 -42.24 -7.17 23.43
C THR A 4 -41.73 -6.39 22.21
N LYS A 5 -41.42 -5.09 22.38
CA LYS A 5 -40.69 -4.29 21.38
C LYS A 5 -39.24 -4.79 21.34
N LYS A 6 -38.85 -5.45 20.24
CA LYS A 6 -37.48 -5.84 19.96
C LYS A 6 -36.70 -4.59 19.55
N ASP A 7 -35.87 -4.09 20.47
CA ASP A 7 -35.05 -2.90 20.30
C ASP A 7 -33.97 -3.16 19.23
N LYS A 8 -34.21 -2.76 17.98
CA LYS A 8 -33.23 -2.81 16.89
C LYS A 8 -32.29 -1.61 17.01
N ARG A 9 -31.28 -1.71 17.88
CA ARG A 9 -30.16 -0.75 17.86
C ARG A 9 -29.37 -0.97 16.57
N ARG A 10 -29.60 -0.11 15.57
CA ARG A 10 -28.74 0.07 14.40
C ARG A 10 -27.37 0.55 14.92
N ALA A 11 -26.30 -0.20 14.64
CA ALA A 11 -24.94 0.28 14.88
C ALA A 11 -24.72 1.54 14.03
N VAL A 12 -24.44 2.66 14.70
CA VAL A 12 -23.99 3.89 14.04
C VAL A 12 -22.53 3.65 13.62
N PRO A 13 -22.15 3.82 12.34
CA PRO A 13 -20.74 3.78 11.95
C PRO A 13 -20.02 4.87 12.74
N SER A 14 -19.03 4.50 13.55
CA SER A 14 -18.23 5.49 14.25
C SER A 14 -17.38 6.24 13.23
N ASP A 15 -17.59 7.55 13.08
CA ASP A 15 -16.73 8.47 12.31
C ASP A 15 -15.34 8.68 12.95
N GLN A 16 -15.01 7.88 13.98
CA GLN A 16 -13.73 7.90 14.67
C GLN A 16 -12.69 7.11 13.86
N PRO A 17 -11.50 7.69 13.60
CA PRO A 17 -10.41 6.95 12.98
C PRO A 17 -10.08 5.68 13.77
N LEU A 18 -9.82 4.58 13.05
CA LEU A 18 -9.43 3.26 13.56
C LEU A 18 -8.15 3.30 14.41
N GLY A 19 -7.39 4.40 14.34
CA GLY A 19 -6.33 4.72 15.27
C GLY A 19 -5.31 5.70 14.72
N ARG A 20 -4.17 5.80 15.39
CA ARG A 20 -3.05 6.67 15.00
C ARG A 20 -1.89 5.90 14.37
N ILE A 21 -1.43 6.30 13.18
CA ILE A 21 -0.27 5.72 12.48
C ILE A 21 0.87 6.74 12.36
N GLY A 22 2.11 6.31 12.23
CA GLY A 22 3.23 7.20 11.90
C GLY A 22 3.24 7.61 10.44
N TRP A 23 4.08 8.58 10.06
CA TRP A 23 4.26 8.98 8.65
C TRP A 23 4.96 7.91 7.79
N ARG A 24 5.49 6.87 8.43
CA ARG A 24 6.19 5.77 7.78
C ARG A 24 5.83 4.46 8.48
N GLU A 25 5.34 3.51 7.71
CA GLU A 25 4.86 2.23 8.24
C GLU A 25 5.34 1.05 7.37
N TRP A 26 5.30 -0.13 7.96
CA TRP A 26 5.31 -1.39 7.21
C TRP A 26 3.87 -1.82 6.97
N LEU A 27 3.56 -2.22 5.74
CA LEU A 27 2.27 -2.76 5.35
C LEU A 27 2.47 -3.98 4.44
N ALA A 28 1.43 -4.77 4.22
CA ALA A 28 1.42 -5.88 3.27
C ALA A 28 0.40 -5.63 2.14
N LEU A 29 0.64 -6.24 0.97
CA LEU A 29 -0.30 -6.28 -0.15
C LEU A 29 -0.52 -7.76 -0.52
N PRO A 30 -1.38 -8.49 0.24
CA PRO A 30 -1.47 -9.94 0.15
C PRO A 30 -1.91 -10.44 -1.23
N GLN A 31 -2.81 -9.73 -1.91
CA GLN A 31 -3.26 -10.09 -3.26
C GLN A 31 -2.13 -10.02 -4.31
N LEU A 32 -1.07 -9.26 -4.03
CA LEU A 32 0.11 -9.15 -4.88
C LEU A 32 1.25 -10.05 -4.40
N GLY A 33 1.05 -10.85 -3.35
CA GLY A 33 2.13 -11.67 -2.77
C GLY A 33 3.24 -10.84 -2.11
N ILE A 34 2.96 -9.59 -1.70
CA ILE A 34 3.94 -8.71 -1.07
C ILE A 34 3.74 -8.77 0.46
N PRO A 35 4.52 -9.59 1.20
CA PRO A 35 4.30 -9.80 2.63
C PRO A 35 4.68 -8.58 3.47
N ALA A 36 5.53 -7.70 2.95
CA ALA A 36 5.92 -6.48 3.61
C ALA A 36 6.51 -5.46 2.63
N ILE A 37 6.12 -4.20 2.74
CA ILE A 37 6.76 -3.08 2.04
C ILE A 37 6.73 -1.86 2.94
N LYS A 38 7.83 -1.10 2.94
CA LYS A 38 7.92 0.14 3.70
C LYS A 38 7.28 1.26 2.89
N ALA A 39 6.21 1.82 3.41
CA ALA A 39 5.48 2.91 2.78
C ALA A 39 5.69 4.24 3.53
N LYS A 40 5.73 5.33 2.77
CA LYS A 40 5.48 6.67 3.31
C LYS A 40 3.96 6.88 3.29
N ILE A 41 3.39 7.28 4.40
CA ILE A 41 2.02 7.76 4.47
C ILE A 41 2.04 9.19 3.96
N ASP A 42 1.56 9.40 2.75
CA ASP A 42 1.75 10.64 2.01
C ASP A 42 0.42 11.33 1.82
N THR A 43 0.11 12.27 2.72
CA THR A 43 -1.11 13.04 2.60
C THR A 43 -1.11 13.95 1.38
N GLY A 44 0.04 14.27 0.75
CA GLY A 44 0.10 15.06 -0.48
C GLY A 44 -0.31 14.27 -1.72
N ALA A 45 -0.20 12.94 -1.70
CA ALA A 45 -0.60 12.07 -2.79
C ALA A 45 -2.08 11.71 -2.69
N ARG A 46 -2.90 12.02 -3.72
CA ARG A 46 -4.31 11.59 -3.75
C ARG A 46 -4.42 10.07 -3.74
N THR A 47 -3.80 9.42 -4.71
CA THR A 47 -3.82 7.96 -4.91
C THR A 47 -2.47 7.37 -4.51
N SER A 48 -2.48 6.17 -3.94
CA SER A 48 -1.27 5.42 -3.61
C SER A 48 -0.43 5.14 -4.86
N ALA A 49 0.89 5.00 -4.68
CA ALA A 49 1.82 4.73 -5.76
C ALA A 49 2.80 3.64 -5.36
N LEU A 50 3.01 2.67 -6.23
CA LEU A 50 3.95 1.56 -6.05
C LEU A 50 5.05 1.69 -7.08
N HIS A 51 6.29 1.62 -6.59
CA HIS A 51 7.46 1.55 -7.45
C HIS A 51 7.53 0.19 -8.14
N THR A 52 7.66 0.21 -9.46
CA THR A 52 7.90 -0.97 -10.29
C THR A 52 9.20 -0.78 -11.08
N PHE A 53 10.09 -1.77 -11.07
CA PHE A 53 11.33 -1.76 -11.87
C PHE A 53 11.12 -2.36 -13.27
N SER A 54 10.08 -3.18 -13.42
CA SER A 54 9.63 -3.76 -14.68
C SER A 54 8.10 -3.67 -14.74
N LEU A 55 7.54 -3.41 -15.92
CA LEU A 55 6.10 -3.31 -16.14
C LEU A 55 5.77 -3.70 -17.59
N GLU A 56 4.97 -4.74 -17.73
CA GLU A 56 4.50 -5.29 -19.00
C GLU A 56 2.99 -5.41 -18.98
N GLU A 57 2.32 -5.03 -20.07
CA GLU A 57 0.89 -5.29 -20.25
C GLU A 57 0.69 -6.54 -21.08
N PHE A 58 -0.31 -7.34 -20.71
CA PHE A 58 -0.74 -8.51 -21.46
C PHE A 58 -2.26 -8.70 -21.37
N SER A 59 -2.79 -9.65 -22.13
CA SER A 59 -4.19 -10.06 -22.06
C SER A 59 -4.28 -11.49 -21.55
N ALA A 60 -5.17 -11.75 -20.59
CA ALA A 60 -5.49 -13.09 -20.11
C ALA A 60 -7.00 -13.26 -20.08
N GLY A 61 -7.52 -14.21 -20.88
CA GLY A 61 -8.97 -14.43 -20.98
C GLY A 61 -9.76 -13.21 -21.43
N GLY A 62 -9.16 -12.35 -22.28
CA GLY A 62 -9.78 -11.09 -22.74
C GLY A 62 -9.73 -9.95 -21.72
N ILE A 63 -9.16 -10.17 -20.53
CA ILE A 63 -8.97 -9.15 -19.50
C ILE A 63 -7.59 -8.52 -19.68
N ARG A 64 -7.55 -7.20 -19.62
CA ARG A 64 -6.32 -6.43 -19.67
C ARG A 64 -5.58 -6.52 -18.34
N MET A 65 -4.37 -7.05 -18.37
CA MET A 65 -3.55 -7.35 -17.21
C MET A 65 -2.22 -6.60 -17.26
N VAL A 66 -1.57 -6.46 -16.12
CA VAL A 66 -0.18 -6.02 -16.03
C VAL A 66 0.63 -6.98 -15.18
N ARG A 67 1.83 -7.31 -15.65
CA ARG A 67 2.88 -8.00 -14.89
C ARG A 67 3.94 -6.97 -14.52
N PHE A 68 4.36 -6.95 -13.25
CA PHE A 68 5.33 -5.97 -12.79
C PHE A 68 6.26 -6.52 -11.72
N GLY A 69 7.51 -6.08 -11.78
CA GLY A 69 8.55 -6.43 -10.81
C GLY A 69 8.72 -5.34 -9.76
N ILE A 70 8.87 -5.72 -8.49
CA ILE A 70 9.17 -4.80 -7.40
C ILE A 70 10.37 -5.25 -6.55
N HIS A 71 11.09 -4.27 -6.01
CA HIS A 71 11.99 -4.47 -4.88
C HIS A 71 11.29 -3.97 -3.61
N PRO A 72 10.78 -4.87 -2.75
CA PRO A 72 9.99 -4.46 -1.58
C PRO A 72 10.83 -3.76 -0.49
N LEU A 73 12.15 -3.96 -0.52
CA LEU A 73 13.08 -3.44 0.47
C LEU A 73 13.96 -2.33 -0.09
N GLN A 74 14.06 -1.24 0.67
CA GLN A 74 14.95 -0.13 0.34
C GLN A 74 16.41 -0.61 0.29
N LYS A 75 17.15 -0.19 -0.73
CA LYS A 75 18.57 -0.51 -0.94
C LYS A 75 18.87 -2.02 -1.08
N ARG A 76 17.88 -2.89 -1.28
CA ARG A 76 18.04 -4.32 -1.61
C ARG A 76 17.43 -4.53 -2.98
N LYS A 77 18.26 -4.89 -3.96
CA LYS A 77 17.80 -5.26 -5.32
C LYS A 77 17.80 -6.78 -5.52
N ASP A 78 18.47 -7.51 -4.65
CA ASP A 78 18.55 -8.98 -4.64
C ASP A 78 17.24 -9.67 -4.22
N ILE A 79 16.25 -8.90 -3.73
CA ILE A 79 14.91 -9.41 -3.45
C ILE A 79 13.97 -8.81 -4.49
N GLU A 80 13.41 -9.69 -5.31
CA GLU A 80 12.48 -9.36 -6.39
C GLU A 80 11.19 -10.12 -6.19
N LEU A 81 10.07 -9.42 -6.38
CA LEU A 81 8.74 -10.01 -6.42
C LEU A 81 8.09 -9.62 -7.74
N PHE A 82 7.60 -10.61 -8.48
CA PHE A 82 6.81 -10.40 -9.68
C PHE A 82 5.33 -10.57 -9.34
N CYS A 83 4.53 -9.58 -9.70
CA CYS A 83 3.12 -9.49 -9.39
C CYS A 83 2.33 -9.38 -10.70
N GLU A 84 1.10 -9.88 -10.70
CA GLU A 84 0.14 -9.69 -11.78
C GLU A 84 -1.15 -9.13 -11.23
N ALA A 85 -1.78 -8.20 -11.96
CA ALA A 85 -3.07 -7.65 -11.57
C ALA A 85 -3.89 -7.18 -12.79
N PRO A 86 -5.23 -7.28 -12.73
CA PRO A 86 -6.10 -6.63 -13.70
C PRO A 86 -5.92 -5.11 -13.69
N VAL A 87 -5.92 -4.52 -14.89
CA VAL A 87 -5.88 -3.07 -15.05
C VAL A 87 -7.28 -2.50 -14.80
N LEU A 88 -7.43 -1.71 -13.74
CA LEU A 88 -8.68 -1.00 -13.46
C LEU A 88 -8.89 0.13 -14.47
N GLU A 89 -7.85 0.94 -14.69
CA GLU A 89 -7.84 2.04 -15.66
C GLU A 89 -6.41 2.50 -15.97
N ARG A 90 -6.26 3.43 -16.91
CA ARG A 90 -5.04 4.24 -17.05
C ARG A 90 -5.38 5.68 -16.70
N ARG A 91 -4.57 6.32 -15.86
CA ARG A 91 -4.80 7.70 -15.41
C ARG A 91 -3.57 8.56 -15.64
N ARG A 92 -3.78 9.80 -16.09
CA ARG A 92 -2.71 10.82 -16.14
C ARG A 92 -2.44 11.32 -14.72
N VAL A 93 -1.20 11.18 -14.26
CA VAL A 93 -0.75 11.62 -12.92
C VAL A 93 0.30 12.71 -13.12
N LYS A 94 0.18 13.80 -12.34
CA LYS A 94 1.20 14.84 -12.24
C LYS A 94 1.97 14.65 -10.94
N ASP A 95 3.29 14.62 -11.01
CA ASP A 95 4.13 14.55 -9.81
C ASP A 95 4.46 15.94 -9.25
N SER A 96 5.19 15.98 -8.15
CA SER A 96 5.61 17.22 -7.50
C SER A 96 6.63 18.02 -8.33
N GLY A 97 7.29 17.41 -9.31
CA GLY A 97 8.19 18.09 -10.25
C GLY A 97 7.44 18.71 -11.44
N GLY A 98 6.11 18.53 -11.52
CA GLY A 98 5.30 19.03 -12.61
C GLY A 98 5.23 18.12 -13.84
N HIS A 99 5.97 17.00 -13.83
CA HIS A 99 5.95 16.04 -14.93
C HIS A 99 4.63 15.26 -14.92
N SER A 100 4.12 14.95 -16.11
CA SER A 100 2.87 14.22 -16.29
C SER A 100 3.09 12.90 -17.01
N GLU A 101 2.60 11.82 -16.42
CA GLU A 101 2.76 10.45 -16.92
C GLU A 101 1.40 9.74 -16.95
N LYS A 102 1.14 8.90 -17.95
CA LYS A 102 0.00 7.97 -17.93
C LYS A 102 0.42 6.71 -17.16
N ARG A 103 -0.24 6.44 -16.03
CA ARG A 103 0.04 5.30 -15.16
C ARG A 103 -1.10 4.29 -15.18
N TYR A 104 -0.75 3.02 -15.05
CA TYR A 104 -1.70 1.96 -14.78
C TYR A 104 -2.24 2.10 -13.36
N VAL A 105 -3.54 1.94 -13.20
CA VAL A 105 -4.18 1.82 -11.90
C VAL A 105 -4.62 0.37 -11.74
N ILE A 106 -4.20 -0.22 -10.63
CA ILE A 106 -4.66 -1.55 -10.19
C ILE A 106 -5.41 -1.41 -8.88
N GLN A 107 -6.17 -2.44 -8.53
CA GLN A 107 -6.82 -2.56 -7.23
C GLN A 107 -6.20 -3.70 -6.45
N THR A 108 -5.91 -3.48 -5.17
CA THR A 108 -5.40 -4.53 -4.27
C THR A 108 -5.86 -4.30 -2.85
N ASP A 109 -5.96 -5.37 -2.06
CA ASP A 109 -6.07 -5.26 -0.61
C ASP A 109 -4.74 -4.82 0.01
N VAL A 110 -4.83 -3.98 1.03
CA VAL A 110 -3.72 -3.56 1.90
C VAL A 110 -3.97 -4.00 3.33
N VAL A 111 -2.92 -4.43 4.01
CA VAL A 111 -2.93 -4.73 5.44
C VAL A 111 -1.99 -3.78 6.16
N LEU A 112 -2.52 -3.06 7.15
CA LEU A 112 -1.76 -2.19 8.05
C LEU A 112 -2.36 -2.32 9.46
N LYS A 113 -1.51 -2.58 10.46
CA LYS A 113 -1.95 -3.00 11.80
C LYS A 113 -2.86 -4.24 11.69
N ASN A 114 -4.08 -4.16 12.20
CA ASN A 114 -5.07 -5.23 12.20
C ASN A 114 -6.18 -4.99 11.17
N GLU A 115 -5.98 -4.03 10.26
CA GLU A 115 -6.98 -3.61 9.28
C GLU A 115 -6.61 -4.13 7.89
N LEU A 116 -7.61 -4.66 7.19
CA LEU A 116 -7.52 -5.07 5.79
C LEU A 116 -8.57 -4.31 4.99
N TRP A 117 -8.17 -3.61 3.93
CA TRP A 117 -9.12 -2.91 3.06
C TRP A 117 -8.60 -2.75 1.63
N ARG A 118 -9.52 -2.48 0.71
CA ARG A 118 -9.21 -2.30 -0.72
C ARG A 118 -8.68 -0.90 -1.02
N ILE A 119 -7.63 -0.80 -1.84
CA ILE A 119 -7.07 0.47 -2.30
C ILE A 119 -6.77 0.44 -3.81
N ASN A 120 -6.76 1.63 -4.42
CA ASN A 120 -6.25 1.83 -5.77
C ASN A 120 -4.78 2.24 -5.70
N ILE A 121 -3.95 1.64 -6.55
CA ILE A 121 -2.51 1.92 -6.63
C ILE A 121 -2.14 2.25 -8.07
N THR A 122 -1.36 3.31 -8.24
CA THR A 122 -0.68 3.61 -9.51
C THR A 122 0.66 2.89 -9.60
N LEU A 123 0.95 2.26 -10.73
CA LEU A 123 2.26 1.65 -11.02
C LEU A 123 3.15 2.67 -11.72
N THR A 124 4.39 2.82 -11.27
CA THR A 124 5.31 3.85 -11.79
C THR A 124 6.76 3.55 -11.48
N ASN A 125 7.68 3.99 -12.34
CA ASN A 125 9.09 4.01 -12.00
C ASN A 125 9.41 5.18 -11.05
N ARG A 126 10.04 4.87 -9.92
CA ARG A 126 10.35 5.79 -8.82
C ARG A 126 11.75 5.52 -8.28
N ASP A 127 12.68 5.08 -9.14
CA ASP A 127 13.96 4.54 -8.69
C ASP A 127 14.82 5.54 -7.90
N ALA A 128 14.72 6.83 -8.23
CA ALA A 128 15.40 7.90 -7.50
C ALA A 128 14.79 8.19 -6.11
N MET A 129 13.63 7.62 -5.78
CA MET A 129 12.87 7.94 -4.58
C MET A 129 13.19 6.97 -3.44
N ILE A 130 13.26 7.49 -2.21
CA ILE A 130 13.57 6.70 -1.02
C ILE A 130 12.52 5.61 -0.76
N PHE A 131 11.23 5.94 -0.89
CA PHE A 131 10.13 5.01 -0.59
C PHE A 131 9.64 4.29 -1.84
N ARG A 132 9.63 2.96 -1.75
CA ARG A 132 9.11 2.07 -2.81
C ARG A 132 7.58 2.09 -2.88
N MET A 133 6.92 2.62 -1.85
CA MET A 133 5.48 2.84 -1.87
C MET A 133 5.09 4.15 -1.18
N LEU A 134 4.12 4.84 -1.75
CA LEU A 134 3.33 5.88 -1.08
C LEU A 134 1.94 5.31 -0.78
N LEU A 135 1.49 5.42 0.46
CA LEU A 135 0.08 5.22 0.81
C LEU A 135 -0.60 6.58 0.80
N GLY A 136 -1.42 6.83 -0.22
CA GLY A 136 -2.03 8.13 -0.48
C GLY A 136 -3.23 8.44 0.42
N ARG A 137 -3.69 9.70 0.38
CA ARG A 137 -4.81 10.21 1.17
C ARG A 137 -6.09 9.37 1.04
N THR A 138 -6.49 8.95 -0.16
CA THR A 138 -7.74 8.16 -0.33
C THR A 138 -7.66 6.76 0.27
N ALA A 139 -6.46 6.25 0.52
CA ALA A 139 -6.28 4.97 1.21
C ALA A 139 -6.36 5.10 2.74
N VAL A 140 -6.19 6.32 3.28
CA VAL A 140 -6.02 6.57 4.72
C VAL A 140 -7.15 7.43 5.31
N GLU A 141 -7.80 8.25 4.48
CA GLU A 141 -8.88 9.13 4.89
C GLU A 141 -9.97 8.35 5.64
N LYS A 142 -10.48 8.94 6.72
CA LYS A 142 -11.48 8.34 7.62
C LYS A 142 -11.04 7.02 8.30
N ARG A 143 -9.81 6.54 8.07
CA ARG A 143 -9.28 5.31 8.69
C ARG A 143 -8.25 5.60 9.75
N PHE A 144 -7.31 6.52 9.53
CA PHE A 144 -6.25 6.79 10.51
C PHE A 144 -5.94 8.27 10.67
N VAL A 145 -5.55 8.65 11.90
CA VAL A 145 -4.83 9.89 12.17
C VAL A 145 -3.35 9.66 11.93
N ILE A 146 -2.69 10.56 11.22
CA ILE A 146 -1.26 10.45 10.93
C ILE A 146 -0.48 11.32 11.91
N ASP A 147 0.46 10.71 12.62
CA ASP A 147 1.41 11.36 13.52
C ASP A 147 2.76 11.52 12.81
N PRO A 148 3.11 12.75 12.39
CA PRO A 148 4.37 13.00 11.68
C PRO A 148 5.60 12.84 12.60
N GLY A 149 5.43 12.86 13.92
CA GLY A 149 6.51 12.65 14.88
C GLY A 149 6.86 11.17 15.11
N ARG A 150 6.05 10.23 14.58
CA ARG A 150 6.23 8.79 14.81
C ARG A 150 6.47 8.01 13.52
N SER A 151 7.08 6.84 13.66
CA SER A 151 7.23 5.86 12.59
C SER A 151 7.05 4.45 13.14
N TYR A 152 6.52 3.55 12.31
CA TYR A 152 6.40 2.13 12.61
C TYR A 152 5.53 1.86 13.84
N THR A 153 4.45 2.62 14.02
CA THR A 153 3.53 2.40 15.14
C THR A 153 2.71 1.13 14.97
N ALA A 154 2.66 0.58 13.75
CA ALA A 154 2.15 -0.76 13.47
C ALA A 154 3.18 -1.88 13.77
N GLY A 155 4.38 -1.52 14.22
CA GLY A 155 5.47 -2.45 14.45
C GLY A 155 6.37 -2.64 13.21
N ARG A 156 7.41 -3.47 13.41
CA ARG A 156 8.42 -3.79 12.38
C ARG A 156 8.54 -5.29 12.11
N SER A 157 7.65 -6.08 12.68
CA SER A 157 7.64 -7.55 12.55
C SER A 157 7.56 -7.98 11.09
N LEU A 158 6.80 -7.26 10.26
CA LEU A 158 6.67 -7.54 8.83
C LEU A 158 8.03 -7.52 8.09
N ALA A 159 9.01 -6.75 8.54
CA ALA A 159 10.35 -6.75 7.94
C ALA A 159 11.07 -8.11 8.05
N LYS A 160 10.64 -8.97 9.00
CA LYS A 160 11.19 -10.33 9.20
C LYS A 160 10.72 -11.32 8.14
N ASN A 161 9.73 -10.96 7.30
CA ASN A 161 9.30 -11.80 6.17
C ASN A 161 10.37 -11.91 5.07
N TYR A 162 11.43 -11.09 5.12
CA TYR A 162 12.53 -11.16 4.17
C TYR A 162 13.81 -11.70 4.81
N PRO A 163 14.63 -12.45 4.05
CA PRO A 163 15.90 -12.92 4.54
C PRO A 163 16.83 -11.75 4.87
N ARG A 164 17.61 -11.93 5.94
CA ARG A 164 18.68 -10.99 6.29
C ARG A 164 19.68 -10.87 5.14
N ARG A 165 20.38 -9.73 5.07
CA ARG A 165 21.46 -9.56 4.10
C ARG A 165 22.53 -10.64 4.37
N PRO A 166 22.98 -11.38 3.34
CA PRO A 166 24.17 -12.22 3.47
C PRO A 166 25.33 -11.40 4.06
N GLY A 167 26.03 -11.96 5.05
CA GLY A 167 27.15 -11.29 5.72
C GLY A 167 26.80 -10.22 6.76
N TRP A 168 25.52 -9.94 7.03
CA TRP A 168 25.12 -9.00 8.10
C TRP A 168 25.28 -9.64 9.49
N LYS A 169 26.39 -9.34 10.17
CA LYS A 169 26.54 -9.56 11.61
C LYS A 169 25.89 -8.37 12.32
N GLY A 170 24.68 -8.54 12.86
CA GLY A 170 23.97 -7.45 13.53
C GLY A 170 24.80 -6.82 14.66
N LYS A 171 24.65 -5.52 14.90
CA LYS A 171 25.07 -4.92 16.18
C LYS A 171 24.17 -5.49 17.27
N LYS A 172 24.79 -6.05 18.32
CA LYS A 172 24.15 -6.43 19.57
C LYS A 172 23.36 -5.25 20.13
#